data_AF-A0A8S9XWQ5-F1
#
_entry.id   AF-A0A8S9XWQ5-F1
#
_cell.length_a   1.000
_cell.length_b   1.000
_cell.length_c   1.000
_cell.angle_alpha   90.00
_cell.angle_beta   90.00
_cell.angle_gamma   90.00
#
_symmetry.space_group_name_H-M   'P 1'
#
loop_
_entity.id
_entity.type
_entity.pdbx_description
1 polymer ?
#
loop_
_entity_poly.entity_id
_entity_poly.type
_entity_poly.pdbx_seq_one_letter_code
_entity_poly.pdbx_strand_id
1 'polypeptide(L)' 'MKFLLVICILAIFVAFSCGRVVDDLPHDPPEELMCTPGYEHFYDDCNHCWCVGIRKPGEEPPIRCTKMACPR' A
#
# COMPACT_ATOMS: atom_id res chain seq x y z
N MET A 1 13.50 32.94 23.09
CA MET A 1 14.17 32.68 21.79
C MET A 1 14.46 31.19 21.55
N LYS A 2 15.07 30.46 22.50
CA LYS A 2 15.35 29.01 22.39
C LYS A 2 14.10 28.12 22.22
N PHE A 3 13.01 28.41 22.95
CA PHE A 3 11.76 27.63 22.85
C PHE A 3 11.07 27.73 21.48
N LEU A 4 11.13 28.89 20.83
CA LEU A 4 10.54 29.09 19.51
C LEU A 4 11.23 28.23 18.45
N LEU A 5 12.56 28.11 18.56
CA LEU A 5 13.39 27.29 17.66
C LEU A 5 13.01 25.80 17.78
N VAL A 6 12.80 25.31 19.00
CA VAL A 6 12.42 23.91 19.26
C VAL A 6 11.06 23.58 18.67
N ILE A 7 10.08 24.49 18.81
CA ILE A 7 8.74 24.31 18.24
C ILE A 7 8.80 24.29 16.71
N CYS A 8 9.58 25.18 16.08
CA CYS A 8 9.77 25.17 14.63
C CYS A 8 10.41 23.88 14.13
N ILE A 9 11.45 23.38 14.81
CA ILE A 9 12.11 22.14 14.44
C ILE A 9 11.12 20.97 14.53
N LEU A 10 10.38 20.84 15.63
CA LEU A 10 9.36 19.80 15.80
C LEU A 10 8.27 19.88 14.71
N ALA A 11 7.80 21.09 14.37
CA ALA A 11 6.81 21.27 13.32
C ALA A 11 7.34 20.86 11.93
N ILE A 12 8.61 21.15 11.63
CA ILE A 12 9.26 20.73 10.38
C ILE A 12 9.39 19.20 10.34
N PHE A 13 9.80 18.57 11.44
CA PHE A 13 9.87 17.11 11.53
C PHE A 13 8.50 16.46 11.33
N VAL A 14 7.44 16.95 11.99
CA VAL A 14 6.07 16.44 11.84
C VAL A 14 5.57 16.63 10.39
N ALA A 15 5.85 17.77 9.77
CA ALA A 15 5.52 17.99 8.35
C ALA A 15 6.28 17.03 7.42
N PHE A 16 7.54 16.70 7.73
CA PHE A 16 8.34 15.74 6.98
C PHE A 16 7.88 14.28 7.18
N SER A 17 7.36 13.96 8.36
CA SER A 17 6.82 12.63 8.70
C SER A 17 5.43 12.39 8.12
N CYS A 18 4.60 13.43 7.99
CA CYS A 18 3.26 13.33 7.40
C CYS A 18 3.23 13.60 5.87
N GLY A 19 4.32 14.12 5.29
CA GLY A 19 4.35 14.64 3.92
C GLY A 19 4.95 13.72 2.85
N ARG A 20 5.16 12.43 3.13
CA ARG A 20 5.62 11.46 2.12
C ARG A 20 4.57 10.37 1.88
N VAL A 21 3.43 10.78 1.33
CA VAL A 21 2.65 9.87 0.49
C VAL A 21 3.50 9.67 -0.76
N VAL A 22 4.07 8.48 -0.89
CA VAL A 22 4.86 8.07 -2.05
C VAL A 22 3.87 7.71 -3.14
N ASP A 23 3.45 8.69 -3.93
CA ASP A 23 2.48 8.51 -5.03
C ASP A 23 3.03 7.76 -6.26
N ASP A 24 4.25 7.20 -6.19
CA ASP A 24 4.93 6.54 -7.33
C ASP A 24 5.42 5.10 -7.02
N LEU A 25 4.80 4.37 -6.09
CA LEU A 25 4.97 2.91 -6.05
C LEU A 25 3.99 2.27 -7.06
N PRO A 26 4.39 1.20 -7.78
CA PRO A 26 3.42 0.38 -8.51
C PRO A 26 2.27 0.05 -7.55
N HIS A 27 1.03 0.32 -7.99
CA HIS A 27 -0.17 0.19 -7.15
C HIS A 27 -0.40 -1.24 -6.64
N ASP A 28 0.34 -2.20 -7.19
CA ASP A 28 0.15 -3.61 -6.92
C ASP A 28 1.26 -4.12 -6.00
N PRO A 29 0.92 -4.85 -4.93
CA PRO A 29 1.90 -5.42 -4.05
C PRO A 29 2.77 -6.44 -4.80
N PRO A 30 4.05 -6.61 -4.41
CA PRO A 30 4.84 -7.75 -4.82
C PRO A 30 4.05 -9.06 -4.61
N GLU A 31 4.16 -10.01 -5.53
CA GLU A 31 3.44 -11.30 -5.45
C GLU A 31 3.65 -12.00 -4.10
N GLU A 32 4.85 -11.88 -3.52
CA GLU A 32 5.21 -12.44 -2.21
C GLU A 32 4.40 -11.84 -1.05
N LEU A 33 3.89 -10.61 -1.20
CA LEU A 33 3.09 -9.91 -0.20
C LEU A 33 1.59 -10.05 -0.45
N MET A 34 1.15 -10.55 -1.60
CA MET A 34 -0.27 -10.76 -1.89
C MET A 34 -0.92 -11.69 -0.86
N CYS A 35 -2.06 -11.26 -0.33
CA CYS A 35 -2.81 -11.99 0.69
C CYS A 35 -2.04 -12.21 2.00
N THR A 36 -1.19 -11.25 2.35
CA THR A 36 -0.62 -11.11 3.70
C THR A 36 -1.35 -10.00 4.48
N PRO A 37 -1.23 -9.94 5.82
CA PRO A 37 -1.85 -8.86 6.58
C PRO A 37 -1.40 -7.48 6.08
N GLY A 38 -2.38 -6.64 5.72
CA GLY A 38 -2.15 -5.32 5.13
C GLY A 38 -2.15 -5.27 3.59
N TYR A 39 -2.18 -6.43 2.93
CA TYR A 39 -2.23 -6.57 1.46
C TYR A 39 -3.35 -7.53 1.05
N GLU A 40 -4.56 -7.23 1.51
CA GLU A 40 -5.77 -8.05 1.33
C GLU A 40 -6.55 -7.69 0.06
N HIS A 41 -6.26 -6.52 -0.52
CA HIS A 41 -6.91 -5.96 -1.69
C HIS A 41 -5.88 -5.26 -2.58
N PHE A 42 -6.03 -5.38 -3.89
CA PHE A 42 -5.16 -4.74 -4.88
C PHE A 42 -5.87 -4.69 -6.24
N TYR A 43 -5.24 -4.07 -7.22
CA TYR A 43 -5.73 -4.05 -8.60
C TYR A 43 -4.86 -4.94 -9.49
N ASP A 44 -5.47 -5.54 -10.51
CA ASP A 44 -4.77 -6.23 -11.58
C ASP A 44 -5.29 -5.64 -12.88
N ASP A 45 -4.51 -4.74 -13.48
CA ASP A 45 -4.95 -3.76 -14.47
C ASP A 45 -6.16 -2.95 -13.95
N CYS A 46 -7.33 -3.14 -14.57
CA CYS A 46 -8.58 -2.51 -14.15
C CYS A 46 -9.38 -3.37 -13.17
N ASN A 47 -9.00 -4.63 -12.96
CA ASN A 47 -9.76 -5.54 -12.14
C ASN A 47 -9.48 -5.32 -10.66
N HIS A 48 -10.52 -5.30 -9.86
CA HIS A 48 -10.38 -5.24 -8.41
C HIS A 48 -10.23 -6.66 -7.87
N CYS A 49 -9.17 -6.90 -7.11
CA CYS A 49 -8.82 -8.19 -6.55
C CYS A 49 -8.88 -8.16 -5.03
N TRP A 50 -9.32 -9.27 -4.44
CA TRP A 50 -9.36 -9.46 -2.99
C TRP A 50 -8.95 -10.87 -2.60
N CYS A 51 -8.38 -10.98 -1.41
CA CYS A 51 -7.96 -12.24 -0.83
C CYS A 51 -9.12 -12.92 -0.09
N VAL A 52 -9.39 -14.19 -0.40
CA VAL A 52 -10.40 -14.99 0.33
C VAL A 52 -9.84 -15.70 1.56
N GLY A 53 -8.56 -15.48 1.85
CA GLY A 53 -7.85 -15.99 3.01
C GLY A 53 -6.43 -15.43 3.05
N ILE A 54 -5.69 -15.72 4.13
CA ILE A 54 -4.28 -15.35 4.25
C ILE A 54 -3.43 -16.43 3.57
N ARG A 55 -2.48 -16.00 2.73
CA ARG A 55 -1.50 -16.87 2.07
C ARG A 55 -0.61 -17.53 3.11
N LYS A 56 -0.40 -18.84 2.97
CA LYS A 56 0.63 -19.57 3.73
C LYS A 56 1.91 -19.72 2.91
N PRO A 57 3.08 -19.84 3.56
CA PRO A 57 4.33 -20.08 2.86
C PRO A 57 4.26 -21.33 1.98
N GLY A 58 4.60 -21.19 0.68
CA GLY A 58 4.57 -22.28 -0.29
C GLY A 58 3.20 -22.57 -0.93
N GLU A 59 2.16 -21.81 -0.58
CA GLU A 59 0.85 -21.89 -1.25
C GLU A 59 0.67 -20.74 -2.24
N GLU A 60 -0.16 -20.97 -3.26
CA GLU A 60 -0.64 -19.91 -4.14
C GLU A 60 -1.53 -18.93 -3.36
N PRO A 61 -1.45 -17.62 -3.66
CA PRO A 61 -2.29 -16.64 -3.00
C PRO A 61 -3.78 -16.87 -3.35
N PRO A 62 -4.68 -16.95 -2.35
CA PRO A 62 -6.09 -17.22 -2.58
C PRO A 62 -6.83 -15.95 -3.07
N ILE A 63 -6.62 -15.58 -4.33
CA ILE A 63 -7.10 -14.33 -4.93
C ILE A 63 -8.43 -14.56 -5.65
N ARG A 64 -9.33 -13.58 -5.57
CA ARG A 64 -10.46 -13.41 -6.49
C ARG A 64 -10.46 -12.02 -7.07
N CYS A 65 -10.60 -11.92 -8.38
CA CYS A 65 -10.70 -10.66 -9.10
C CYS A 65 -12.05 -10.51 -9.78
N THR A 66 -12.44 -9.27 -10.05
CA THR A 66 -13.47 -8.98 -11.05
C THR A 66 -13.04 -9.48 -12.43
N LYS A 67 -13.97 -9.54 -13.37
CA LYS A 67 -13.73 -10.00 -14.75
C LYS A 67 -14.13 -8.94 -15.77
N MET A 68 -13.59 -7.73 -15.58
CA MET A 68 -13.75 -6.63 -16.51
C MET A 68 -12.75 -6.79 -17.66
N ALA A 69 -13.18 -6.45 -18.88
CA ALA A 69 -12.27 -6.32 -20.01
C ALA A 69 -11.52 -5.00 -19.88
N CYS A 70 -10.24 -5.07 -19.54
CA CYS A 70 -9.43 -3.87 -19.32
C CYS A 70 -9.02 -3.22 -20.65
N PRO A 71 -9.09 -1.87 -20.74
CA PRO A 71 -8.55 -1.17 -21.89
C PRO A 71 -7.03 -1.40 -21.96
N ARG A 72 -6.52 -1.57 -23.18
CA ARG A 72 -5.09 -1.68 -23.44
C ARG A 72 -4.44 -0.32 -23.60
#